data_AF-A0A9P3BTC1-F1
#
_entry.id   AF-A0A9P3BTC1-F1
#
_cell.length_a   1.000
_cell.length_b   1.000
_cell.length_c   1.000
_cell.angle_alpha   90.00
_cell.angle_beta   90.00
_cell.angle_gamma   90.00
#
_symmetry.space_group_name_H-M   'P 1'
#
loop_
_entity.id
_entity.type
_entity.pdbx_description
1 polymer ?
#
loop_
_entity_poly.entity_id
_entity_poly.type
_entity_poly.pdbx_seq_one_letter_code
_entity_poly.pdbx_strand_id
1 'polypeptide(L)'
;MLREGISCTVDLSRKSLAAMMGNQNCHAVITFDDNVKWLARFRLARTSSPPREVRDWILRSEAATMTYLQEHTCIPTPKIFDWACESDPGNLLGVDYILMEKLDGRPLNWQEATPQQKEKVLQQLADMFLEIEKHPFKAMGSLVFSADGAIDILGLAHQSTFRPGKGPIGPFSSFLESSQAILESYLEMIASGEIDSCCRVDTYLIHRFRHDIISSLLEDIPPSDQFFLKHPDDKGDHILVNDRFDILGIIDWEWTQTVSKAEAFCSPCMLWPVAEFYNGSNELSAEELRLAAILREKGREDLANCVTKGRKVQRFFFALGPESSFLDVQTLPPLFAGLRRAFNLEEEEWETWKSKALKKWKDDSLVLCLLEVD
;
A
#
# COMPACT_ATOMS: atom_id res chain seq x y z
N MET A 1 -24.09 -23.82 -6.24
CA MET A 1 -24.33 -23.92 -4.78
C MET A 1 -23.00 -23.73 -4.07
N LEU A 2 -22.95 -22.96 -2.99
CA LEU A 2 -21.71 -22.76 -2.22
C LEU A 2 -21.37 -24.02 -1.43
N ARG A 3 -20.07 -24.27 -1.22
CA ARG A 3 -19.54 -25.29 -0.31
C ARG A 3 -20.26 -26.65 -0.42
N GLU A 4 -20.25 -27.21 -1.62
CA GLU A 4 -20.82 -28.55 -1.93
C GLU A 4 -22.33 -28.70 -1.63
N GLY A 5 -23.06 -27.59 -1.53
CA GLY A 5 -24.51 -27.62 -1.31
C GLY A 5 -24.94 -27.59 0.15
N ILE A 6 -24.03 -27.33 1.09
CA ILE A 6 -24.39 -27.08 2.48
C ILE A 6 -25.23 -25.79 2.54
N SER A 7 -26.41 -25.89 3.16
CA SER A 7 -27.30 -24.75 3.41
C SER A 7 -26.59 -23.67 4.24
N CYS A 8 -26.92 -22.41 3.94
CA CYS A 8 -26.36 -21.28 4.64
C CYS A 8 -27.37 -20.15 4.79
N THR A 9 -27.09 -19.27 5.75
CA THR A 9 -27.82 -18.04 6.01
C THR A 9 -26.90 -16.85 5.84
N VAL A 10 -27.45 -15.76 5.31
CA VAL A 10 -26.75 -14.48 5.13
C VAL A 10 -27.68 -13.37 5.54
N ASP A 11 -27.29 -12.55 6.52
CA ASP A 11 -28.04 -11.36 6.90
C ASP A 11 -27.61 -10.17 6.02
N LEU A 12 -28.36 -9.95 4.94
CA LEU A 12 -28.21 -8.82 4.03
C LEU A 12 -29.08 -7.61 4.43
N SER A 13 -29.58 -7.56 5.67
CA SER A 13 -30.33 -6.40 6.14
C SER A 13 -29.44 -5.15 6.11
N ARG A 14 -30.05 -3.99 5.84
CA ARG A 14 -29.33 -2.71 5.80
C ARG A 14 -28.54 -2.45 7.08
N LYS A 15 -29.05 -2.88 8.23
CA LYS A 15 -28.38 -2.73 9.53
C LYS A 15 -27.10 -3.57 9.60
N SER A 16 -27.16 -4.84 9.18
CA SER A 16 -26.01 -5.76 9.13
C SER A 16 -24.95 -5.25 8.15
N LEU A 17 -25.35 -4.93 6.93
CA LEU A 17 -24.45 -4.43 5.89
C LEU A 17 -23.81 -3.09 6.25
N ALA A 18 -24.56 -2.16 6.84
CA ALA A 18 -24.01 -0.87 7.29
C ALA A 18 -23.01 -1.01 8.44
N ALA A 19 -23.19 -1.99 9.33
CA ALA A 19 -22.25 -2.26 10.42
C ALA A 19 -20.92 -2.87 9.91
N MET A 20 -20.92 -3.47 8.72
CA MET A 20 -19.77 -4.15 8.10
C MET A 20 -19.31 -3.43 6.82
N MET A 21 -19.62 -2.14 6.70
CA MET A 21 -19.26 -1.30 5.56
C MET A 21 -17.97 -0.53 5.87
N GLY A 22 -16.98 -0.70 5.02
CA GLY A 22 -15.79 0.15 4.95
C GLY A 22 -15.95 1.26 3.91
N ASN A 23 -14.84 1.92 3.58
CA ASN A 23 -14.82 3.02 2.61
C ASN A 23 -15.38 2.58 1.24
N GLN A 24 -14.75 1.56 0.65
CA GLN A 24 -15.06 1.05 -0.69
C GLN A 24 -15.71 -0.34 -0.69
N ASN A 25 -15.72 -1.04 0.44
CA ASN A 25 -16.18 -2.42 0.54
C ASN A 25 -17.34 -2.59 1.52
N CYS A 26 -18.22 -3.54 1.23
CA CYS A 26 -19.25 -4.01 2.14
C CYS A 26 -19.09 -5.50 2.36
N HIS A 27 -19.23 -5.96 3.60
CA HIS A 27 -19.05 -7.36 3.95
C HIS A 27 -20.35 -7.98 4.46
N ALA A 28 -20.58 -9.24 4.08
CA ALA A 28 -21.65 -10.06 4.62
C ALA A 28 -21.08 -11.38 5.14
N VAL A 29 -21.51 -11.79 6.33
CA VAL A 29 -21.12 -13.09 6.90
C VAL A 29 -22.08 -14.15 6.39
N ILE A 30 -21.52 -15.18 5.75
CA ILE A 30 -22.24 -16.38 5.35
C ILE A 30 -22.04 -17.41 6.44
N THR A 31 -23.12 -17.82 7.11
CA THR A 31 -23.08 -18.85 8.16
C THR A 31 -23.69 -20.13 7.62
N PHE A 32 -22.88 -21.18 7.50
CA PHE A 32 -23.32 -22.50 7.07
C PHE A 32 -23.91 -23.30 8.25
N ASP A 33 -24.77 -24.27 7.96
CA ASP A 33 -25.48 -25.07 8.98
C ASP A 33 -24.55 -25.88 9.91
N ASP A 34 -23.29 -26.12 9.50
CA ASP A 34 -22.26 -26.76 10.32
C ASP A 34 -21.41 -25.76 11.13
N ASN A 35 -21.85 -24.50 11.21
CA ASN A 35 -21.23 -23.36 11.90
C ASN A 35 -19.93 -22.82 11.28
N VAL A 36 -19.51 -23.32 10.12
CA VAL A 36 -18.44 -22.64 9.37
C VAL A 36 -18.95 -21.29 8.88
N LYS A 37 -18.07 -20.29 8.92
CA LYS A 37 -18.38 -18.92 8.49
C LYS A 37 -17.46 -18.49 7.37
N TRP A 38 -18.06 -17.99 6.30
CA TRP A 38 -17.34 -17.27 5.25
C TRP A 38 -17.66 -15.79 5.31
N LEU A 39 -16.80 -14.98 4.72
CA LEU A 39 -17.01 -13.57 4.47
C LEU A 39 -17.18 -13.36 2.97
N ALA A 40 -18.30 -12.77 2.57
CA ALA A 40 -18.47 -12.22 1.23
C ALA A 40 -18.13 -10.74 1.29
N ARG A 41 -17.08 -10.32 0.59
CA ARG A 41 -16.74 -8.91 0.40
C ARG A 41 -17.21 -8.46 -0.97
N PHE A 42 -17.94 -7.36 -1.01
CA PHE A 42 -18.44 -6.73 -2.22
C PHE A 42 -17.83 -5.34 -2.35
N ARG A 43 -17.34 -4.97 -3.54
CA ARG A 43 -16.90 -3.60 -3.79
C ARG A 43 -18.09 -2.72 -4.16
N LEU A 44 -18.24 -1.61 -3.46
CA LEU A 44 -19.28 -0.62 -3.70
C LEU A 44 -18.80 0.40 -4.75
N ALA A 45 -19.49 0.46 -5.89
CA ALA A 45 -19.29 1.52 -6.86
C ALA A 45 -19.99 2.80 -6.42
N ARG A 46 -19.25 3.90 -6.35
CA ARG A 46 -19.72 5.27 -6.06
C ARG A 46 -19.39 6.18 -7.25
N THR A 47 -19.94 7.40 -7.26
CA THR A 47 -19.65 8.40 -8.30
C THR A 47 -18.17 8.77 -8.38
N SER A 48 -17.44 8.65 -7.27
CA SER A 48 -16.00 8.89 -7.18
C SER A 48 -15.14 7.63 -7.36
N SER A 49 -15.75 6.47 -7.66
CA SER A 49 -14.98 5.24 -7.86
C SER A 49 -14.21 5.29 -9.19
N PRO A 50 -13.02 4.66 -9.25
CA PRO A 50 -12.29 4.51 -10.51
C PRO A 50 -13.13 3.83 -11.59
N PRO A 51 -12.79 4.01 -12.88
CA PRO A 51 -13.40 3.27 -13.98
C PRO A 51 -13.43 1.76 -13.75
N ARG A 52 -14.43 1.08 -14.30
CA ARG A 52 -14.65 -0.36 -14.07
C ARG A 52 -13.43 -1.23 -14.39
N GLU A 53 -12.76 -0.96 -15.50
CA GLU A 53 -11.53 -1.67 -15.88
C GLU A 53 -10.41 -1.59 -14.82
N VAL A 54 -10.30 -0.46 -14.13
CA VAL A 54 -9.34 -0.24 -13.04
C VAL A 54 -9.73 -1.07 -11.82
N ARG A 55 -11.02 -1.05 -11.44
CA ARG A 55 -11.53 -1.81 -10.30
C ARG A 55 -11.35 -3.32 -10.52
N ASP A 56 -11.69 -3.80 -11.71
CA ASP A 56 -11.52 -5.19 -12.06
C ASP A 56 -10.05 -5.62 -11.98
N TRP A 57 -9.14 -4.78 -12.47
CA TRP A 57 -7.70 -5.04 -12.39
C TRP A 57 -7.20 -5.13 -10.94
N ILE A 58 -7.64 -4.22 -10.08
CA ILE A 58 -7.31 -4.24 -8.64
C ILE A 58 -7.85 -5.51 -7.98
N LEU A 59 -9.10 -5.91 -8.28
CA LEU A 59 -9.71 -7.12 -7.71
C LEU A 59 -8.95 -8.39 -8.14
N ARG A 60 -8.66 -8.52 -9.44
CA ARG A 60 -7.89 -9.64 -9.98
C ARG A 60 -6.52 -9.73 -9.33
N SER A 61 -5.89 -8.58 -9.12
CA SER A 61 -4.57 -8.53 -8.50
C SER A 61 -4.60 -8.95 -7.04
N GLU A 62 -5.57 -8.44 -6.27
CA GLU A 62 -5.73 -8.82 -4.88
C GLU A 62 -6.01 -10.32 -4.71
N ALA A 63 -6.91 -10.88 -5.54
CA ALA A 63 -7.20 -12.30 -5.53
C ALA A 63 -5.94 -13.14 -5.82
N ALA A 64 -5.14 -12.74 -6.82
CA ALA A 64 -3.87 -13.40 -7.14
C ALA A 64 -2.85 -13.28 -5.99
N THR A 65 -2.73 -12.12 -5.35
CA THR A 65 -1.86 -11.93 -4.18
C THR A 65 -2.26 -12.85 -3.04
N MET A 66 -3.54 -12.90 -2.68
CA MET A 66 -4.02 -13.75 -1.59
C MET A 66 -3.84 -15.25 -1.91
N THR A 67 -4.10 -15.68 -3.15
CA THR A 67 -3.81 -17.05 -3.60
C THR A 67 -2.32 -17.36 -3.51
N TYR A 68 -1.44 -16.46 -3.98
CA TYR A 68 0.00 -16.65 -3.88
C TYR A 68 0.46 -16.83 -2.43
N LEU A 69 -0.02 -15.99 -1.53
CA LEU A 69 0.33 -16.07 -0.11
C LEU A 69 -0.09 -17.40 0.51
N GLN A 70 -1.29 -17.89 0.17
CA GLN A 70 -1.81 -19.18 0.66
C GLN A 70 -1.03 -20.38 0.13
N GLU A 71 -0.62 -20.35 -1.13
CA GLU A 71 0.00 -21.50 -1.80
C GLU A 71 1.52 -21.55 -1.64
N HIS A 72 2.17 -20.40 -1.50
CA HIS A 72 3.63 -20.31 -1.54
C HIS A 72 4.27 -19.85 -0.23
N THR A 73 3.51 -19.27 0.71
CA THR A 73 4.08 -18.66 1.91
C THR A 73 3.44 -19.16 3.20
N CYS A 74 4.09 -18.87 4.33
CA CYS A 74 3.52 -19.03 5.66
C CYS A 74 2.87 -17.75 6.22
N ILE A 75 2.66 -16.71 5.39
CA ILE A 75 2.01 -15.47 5.84
C ILE A 75 0.53 -15.77 6.10
N PRO A 76 0.01 -15.51 7.31
CA PRO A 76 -1.38 -15.78 7.62
C PRO A 76 -2.26 -14.81 6.84
N THR A 77 -3.15 -15.32 5.99
CA THR A 77 -4.11 -14.55 5.19
C THR A 77 -5.41 -15.35 5.09
N PRO A 78 -6.60 -14.72 5.04
CA PRO A 78 -7.86 -15.45 4.87
C PRO A 78 -7.83 -16.31 3.60
N LYS A 79 -8.25 -17.57 3.71
CA LYS A 79 -8.39 -18.43 2.54
C LYS A 79 -9.41 -17.87 1.54
N ILE A 80 -9.08 -17.83 0.25
CA ILE A 80 -10.05 -17.47 -0.80
C ILE A 80 -10.79 -18.73 -1.25
N PHE A 81 -12.11 -18.63 -1.40
CA PHE A 81 -12.96 -19.69 -1.92
C PHE A 81 -13.44 -19.42 -3.34
N ASP A 82 -13.73 -18.16 -3.67
CA ASP A 82 -14.17 -17.74 -4.99
C ASP A 82 -14.03 -16.21 -5.12
N TRP A 83 -13.98 -15.70 -6.34
CA TRP A 83 -14.02 -14.27 -6.63
C TRP A 83 -14.48 -14.04 -8.07
N ALA A 84 -15.09 -12.90 -8.33
CA ALA A 84 -15.38 -12.47 -9.70
C ALA A 84 -15.45 -10.96 -9.80
N CYS A 85 -15.03 -10.43 -10.94
CA CYS A 85 -15.22 -9.04 -11.30
C CYS A 85 -16.67 -8.80 -11.74
N GLU A 86 -17.15 -7.57 -11.58
CA GLU A 86 -18.40 -7.07 -12.15
C GLU A 86 -18.44 -7.30 -13.67
N SER A 87 -17.26 -7.33 -14.32
CA SER A 87 -17.14 -7.56 -15.75
C SER A 87 -17.21 -8.97 -16.25
N ASP A 88 -17.12 -9.95 -15.37
CA ASP A 88 -17.04 -11.33 -15.79
C ASP A 88 -18.42 -11.81 -16.26
N PRO A 89 -18.55 -12.39 -17.48
CA PRO A 89 -19.84 -12.83 -18.01
C PRO A 89 -20.58 -13.86 -17.14
N GLY A 90 -19.84 -14.60 -16.31
CA GLY A 90 -20.38 -15.56 -15.36
C GLY A 90 -20.84 -14.96 -14.03
N ASN A 91 -20.51 -13.70 -13.75
CA ASN A 91 -20.89 -13.03 -12.51
C ASN A 91 -22.31 -12.47 -12.59
N LEU A 92 -23.27 -13.25 -12.07
CA LEU A 92 -24.68 -12.86 -12.04
C LEU A 92 -25.03 -11.84 -10.94
N LEU A 93 -24.10 -11.55 -10.01
CA LEU A 93 -24.33 -10.59 -8.92
C LEU A 93 -24.22 -9.14 -9.40
N GLY A 94 -23.54 -8.89 -10.52
CA GLY A 94 -23.36 -7.55 -11.09
C GLY A 94 -22.52 -6.61 -10.22
N VAL A 95 -21.69 -7.15 -9.34
CA VAL A 95 -20.73 -6.42 -8.49
C VAL A 95 -19.46 -7.26 -8.31
N ASP A 96 -18.33 -6.59 -8.14
CA ASP A 96 -17.07 -7.24 -7.73
C ASP A 96 -17.27 -7.96 -6.39
N TYR A 97 -16.80 -9.19 -6.27
CA TYR A 97 -16.79 -9.90 -5.00
C TYR A 97 -15.56 -10.78 -4.78
N ILE A 98 -15.24 -10.99 -3.49
CA ILE A 98 -14.39 -12.09 -3.03
C ILE A 98 -15.13 -12.84 -1.92
N LEU A 99 -15.26 -14.16 -2.06
CA LEU A 99 -15.68 -15.08 -1.01
C LEU A 99 -14.44 -15.65 -0.33
N MET A 100 -14.33 -15.44 0.97
CA MET A 100 -13.14 -15.80 1.74
C MET A 100 -13.48 -16.34 3.12
N GLU A 101 -12.49 -16.89 3.80
CA GLU A 101 -12.57 -17.32 5.18
C GLU A 101 -12.90 -16.16 6.11
N LYS A 102 -13.80 -16.38 7.07
CA LYS A 102 -13.99 -15.44 8.16
C LYS A 102 -13.06 -15.80 9.32
N LEU A 103 -11.99 -15.03 9.48
CA LEU A 103 -11.11 -15.13 10.63
C LEU A 103 -11.81 -14.65 11.92
N ASP A 104 -11.53 -15.35 13.02
CA ASP A 104 -12.03 -15.05 14.38
C ASP A 104 -10.99 -14.23 15.17
N GLY A 105 -10.58 -13.11 14.59
CA GLY A 105 -9.65 -12.15 15.18
C GLY A 105 -10.25 -10.76 15.25
N ARG A 106 -9.61 -9.90 16.04
CA ARG A 106 -9.91 -8.45 16.06
C ARG A 106 -8.74 -7.66 15.46
N PRO A 107 -9.00 -6.51 14.82
CA PRO A 107 -7.96 -5.57 14.43
C PRO A 107 -7.04 -5.25 15.60
N LEU A 108 -5.74 -5.25 15.35
CA LEU A 108 -4.72 -4.87 16.32
C LEU A 108 -4.85 -3.38 16.65
N ASN A 109 -5.14 -3.06 17.91
CA ASN A 109 -4.99 -1.71 18.42
C ASN A 109 -3.58 -1.56 19.02
N TRP A 110 -2.64 -1.07 18.21
CA TRP A 110 -1.23 -0.95 18.61
C TRP A 110 -1.03 -0.03 19.82
N GLN A 111 -1.80 1.05 19.92
CA GLN A 111 -1.65 2.06 20.97
C GLN A 111 -2.11 1.55 22.34
N GLU A 112 -3.10 0.65 22.37
CA GLU A 112 -3.61 0.04 23.60
C GLU A 112 -2.84 -1.23 24.01
N ALA A 113 -1.96 -1.75 23.16
CA ALA A 113 -1.20 -2.95 23.43
C ALA A 113 -0.12 -2.73 24.51
N THR A 114 -0.01 -3.67 25.46
CA THR A 114 1.03 -3.66 26.49
C THR A 114 2.42 -3.89 25.90
N PRO A 115 3.52 -3.54 26.59
CA PRO A 115 4.87 -3.81 26.10
C PRO A 115 5.11 -5.28 25.74
N GLN A 116 4.56 -6.22 26.51
CA GLN A 116 4.69 -7.66 26.25
C GLN A 116 3.91 -8.08 24.99
N GLN A 117 2.73 -7.50 24.77
CA GLN A 117 1.92 -7.75 23.58
C GLN A 117 2.60 -7.17 22.33
N LYS A 118 3.12 -5.94 22.42
CA LYS A 118 3.91 -5.30 21.35
C LYS A 118 5.13 -6.15 20.99
N GLU A 119 5.91 -6.59 21.99
CA GLU A 119 7.08 -7.45 21.76
C GLU A 119 6.71 -8.74 21.02
N LYS A 120 5.61 -9.39 21.43
CA LYS A 120 5.12 -10.61 20.77
C LYS A 120 4.70 -10.36 19.31
N VAL A 121 4.04 -9.25 19.03
CA VAL A 121 3.66 -8.86 17.67
C VAL A 121 4.89 -8.52 16.82
N LEU A 122 5.87 -7.79 17.37
CA LEU A 122 7.13 -7.48 16.67
C LEU A 122 7.90 -8.75 16.29
N GLN A 123 7.92 -9.76 17.16
CA GLN A 123 8.53 -11.04 16.82
C GLN A 123 7.86 -11.73 15.64
N GLN A 124 6.52 -11.75 15.61
CA GLN A 124 5.76 -12.32 14.49
C GLN A 124 5.91 -11.49 13.21
N LEU A 125 5.97 -10.16 13.30
CA LEU A 125 6.26 -9.28 12.16
C LEU A 125 7.66 -9.54 11.58
N ALA A 126 8.66 -9.73 12.43
CA ALA A 126 9.99 -10.11 11.99
C ALA A 126 9.96 -11.46 11.27
N ASP A 127 9.24 -12.47 11.80
CA ASP A 127 9.07 -13.76 11.13
C ASP A 127 8.38 -13.64 9.76
N MET A 128 7.39 -12.75 9.63
CA MET A 128 6.76 -12.44 8.33
C MET A 128 7.74 -11.76 7.35
N PHE A 129 8.60 -10.85 7.82
CA PHE A 129 9.66 -10.28 6.98
C PHE A 129 10.62 -11.37 6.48
N LEU A 130 10.99 -12.31 7.34
CA LEU A 130 11.83 -13.44 6.94
C LEU A 130 11.14 -14.35 5.93
N GLU A 131 9.82 -14.52 6.04
CA GLU A 131 9.06 -15.33 5.10
C GLU A 131 8.95 -14.64 3.74
N ILE A 132 8.56 -13.36 3.68
CA ILE A 132 8.48 -12.59 2.43
C ILE A 132 9.82 -12.59 1.69
N GLU A 133 10.94 -12.50 2.40
CA GLU A 133 12.27 -12.46 1.79
C GLU A 133 12.70 -13.77 1.11
N LYS A 134 12.06 -14.90 1.42
CA LYS A 134 12.30 -16.17 0.72
C LYS A 134 11.68 -16.21 -0.68
N HIS A 135 10.82 -15.25 -1.01
CA HIS A 135 10.00 -15.23 -2.21
C HIS A 135 10.29 -14.01 -3.09
N PRO A 136 11.50 -13.91 -3.68
CA PRO A 136 11.85 -12.81 -4.55
C PRO A 136 11.17 -12.93 -5.93
N PHE A 137 10.81 -11.78 -6.48
CA PHE A 137 10.27 -11.61 -7.84
C PHE A 137 11.30 -10.91 -8.74
N LYS A 138 11.15 -11.09 -10.06
CA LYS A 138 12.07 -10.52 -11.07
C LYS A 138 11.65 -9.16 -11.63
N ALA A 139 10.47 -8.69 -11.24
CA ALA A 139 9.94 -7.41 -11.69
C ALA A 139 9.16 -6.70 -10.58
N MET A 140 9.06 -5.39 -10.70
CA MET A 140 8.14 -4.53 -9.95
C MET A 140 6.81 -4.44 -10.69
N GLY A 141 5.74 -4.70 -9.97
CA GLY A 141 4.40 -4.76 -10.54
C GLY A 141 3.43 -5.32 -9.53
N SER A 142 2.29 -5.78 -10.02
CA SER A 142 1.28 -6.42 -9.18
C SER A 142 1.05 -7.85 -9.65
N LEU A 143 0.81 -8.75 -8.68
CA LEU A 143 0.51 -10.15 -8.96
C LEU A 143 -0.84 -10.22 -9.65
N VAL A 144 -0.96 -11.01 -10.72
CA VAL A 144 -2.22 -11.27 -11.43
C VAL A 144 -2.20 -12.68 -12.00
N PHE A 145 -3.38 -13.25 -12.26
CA PHE A 145 -3.50 -14.52 -12.95
C PHE A 145 -3.18 -14.36 -14.45
N SER A 146 -2.28 -15.18 -14.97
CA SER A 146 -2.05 -15.35 -16.41
C SER A 146 -3.16 -16.20 -17.05
N ALA A 147 -3.19 -16.24 -18.38
CA ALA A 147 -4.23 -16.93 -19.13
C ALA A 147 -4.31 -18.45 -18.87
N ASP A 148 -3.22 -19.06 -18.41
CA ASP A 148 -3.11 -20.46 -18.01
C ASP A 148 -3.38 -20.69 -16.51
N GLY A 149 -3.72 -19.64 -15.77
CA GLY A 149 -4.03 -19.69 -14.33
C GLY A 149 -2.81 -19.64 -13.41
N ALA A 150 -1.59 -19.52 -13.95
CA ALA A 150 -0.42 -19.24 -13.14
C ALA A 150 -0.44 -17.79 -12.61
N ILE A 151 0.42 -17.48 -11.64
CA ILE A 151 0.56 -16.13 -11.08
C ILE A 151 1.79 -15.48 -11.71
N ASP A 152 1.60 -14.30 -12.30
CA ASP A 152 2.65 -13.51 -12.93
C ASP A 152 2.65 -12.06 -12.39
N ILE A 153 3.74 -11.33 -12.64
CA ILE A 153 3.87 -9.92 -12.29
C ILE A 153 3.58 -9.07 -13.54
N LEU A 154 2.45 -8.36 -13.55
CA LEU A 154 2.10 -7.41 -14.60
C LEU A 154 2.05 -5.97 -14.06
N GLY A 155 1.48 -5.05 -14.83
CA GLY A 155 1.42 -3.64 -14.48
C GLY A 155 0.70 -3.37 -13.15
N LEU A 156 1.05 -2.24 -12.55
CA LEU A 156 0.65 -1.85 -11.20
C LEU A 156 -0.87 -1.79 -11.04
N ALA A 157 -1.37 -2.41 -9.97
CA ALA A 157 -2.79 -2.44 -9.64
C ALA A 157 -3.19 -1.25 -8.76
N HIS A 158 -3.05 -0.03 -9.29
CA HIS A 158 -3.46 1.19 -8.58
C HIS A 158 -4.11 2.20 -9.54
N GLN A 159 -5.07 2.98 -9.04
CA GLN A 159 -5.85 3.91 -9.88
C GLN A 159 -4.98 4.96 -10.59
N SER A 160 -3.92 5.42 -9.93
CA SER A 160 -3.02 6.44 -10.46
C SER A 160 -1.97 5.91 -11.44
N THR A 161 -1.86 4.60 -11.57
CA THR A 161 -0.90 3.93 -12.46
C THR A 161 -1.61 3.14 -13.54
N PHE A 162 -2.93 3.30 -13.63
CA PHE A 162 -3.78 2.69 -14.64
C PHE A 162 -4.30 3.77 -15.59
N ARG A 163 -3.97 3.64 -16.88
CA ARG A 163 -4.41 4.58 -17.92
C ARG A 163 -5.63 4.01 -18.64
N PRO A 164 -6.82 4.61 -18.51
CA PRO A 164 -8.03 4.07 -19.14
C PRO A 164 -7.86 3.81 -20.65
N GLY A 165 -8.28 2.63 -21.10
CA GLY A 165 -8.10 2.16 -22.48
C GLY A 165 -6.67 1.81 -22.93
N LYS A 166 -5.64 2.08 -22.10
CA LYS A 166 -4.25 1.66 -22.33
C LYS A 166 -3.79 0.55 -21.38
N GLY A 167 -4.39 0.49 -20.19
CA GLY A 167 -4.05 -0.49 -19.15
C GLY A 167 -3.08 0.06 -18.09
N PRO A 168 -2.61 -0.82 -17.19
CA PRO A 168 -1.67 -0.47 -16.14
C PRO A 168 -0.25 -0.26 -16.69
N ILE A 169 0.52 0.64 -16.08
CA ILE A 169 1.95 0.79 -16.39
C ILE A 169 2.77 -0.33 -15.73
N GLY A 170 3.84 -0.76 -16.40
CA GLY A 170 4.68 -1.88 -15.98
C GLY A 170 4.28 -3.22 -16.65
N PRO A 171 4.85 -4.35 -16.21
CA PRO A 171 5.80 -4.48 -15.09
C PRO A 171 7.17 -3.86 -15.42
N PHE A 172 7.97 -3.59 -14.41
CA PHE A 172 9.28 -2.94 -14.55
C PHE A 172 10.41 -3.84 -14.08
N SER A 173 11.53 -3.84 -14.80
CA SER A 173 12.73 -4.57 -14.40
C SER A 173 13.66 -3.78 -13.47
N SER A 174 13.36 -2.51 -13.23
CA SER A 174 14.22 -1.57 -12.50
C SER A 174 13.41 -0.71 -11.54
N PHE A 175 13.96 -0.51 -10.34
CA PHE A 175 13.44 0.44 -9.36
C PHE A 175 13.38 1.87 -9.86
N LEU A 176 14.39 2.28 -10.64
CA LEU A 176 14.46 3.64 -11.16
C LEU A 176 13.34 3.89 -12.16
N GLU A 177 13.18 2.95 -13.10
CA GLU A 177 12.18 3.01 -14.16
C GLU A 177 10.77 3.02 -13.57
N SER A 178 10.47 2.12 -12.63
CA SER A 178 9.16 2.06 -11.98
C SER A 178 8.85 3.34 -11.21
N SER A 179 9.80 3.83 -10.41
CA SER A 179 9.60 4.99 -9.57
C SER A 179 9.47 6.28 -10.41
N GLN A 180 10.21 6.39 -11.52
CA GLN A 180 10.05 7.50 -12.49
C GLN A 180 8.67 7.45 -13.14
N ALA A 181 8.24 6.30 -13.65
CA ALA A 181 6.94 6.15 -14.30
C ALA A 181 5.76 6.45 -13.34
N ILE A 182 5.87 6.04 -12.06
CA ILE A 182 4.88 6.37 -11.03
C ILE A 182 4.82 7.89 -10.79
N LEU A 183 5.98 8.54 -10.64
CA LEU A 183 6.05 9.99 -10.42
C LEU A 183 5.54 10.78 -11.62
N GLU A 184 5.88 10.38 -12.84
CA GLU A 184 5.35 10.98 -14.07
C GLU A 184 3.82 10.89 -14.11
N SER A 185 3.26 9.72 -13.75
CA SER A 185 1.81 9.55 -13.67
C SER A 185 1.18 10.49 -12.62
N TYR A 186 1.79 10.65 -11.45
CA TYR A 186 1.34 11.63 -10.45
C TYR A 186 1.37 13.06 -10.97
N LEU A 187 2.45 13.45 -11.65
CA LEU A 187 2.59 14.79 -12.22
C LEU A 187 1.53 15.08 -13.29
N GLU A 188 1.23 14.11 -14.16
CA GLU A 188 0.16 14.19 -15.15
C GLU A 188 -1.22 14.39 -14.47
N MET A 189 -1.53 13.57 -13.46
CA MET A 189 -2.81 13.62 -12.75
C MET A 189 -2.99 14.87 -11.89
N ILE A 190 -1.92 15.34 -11.25
CA ILE A 190 -1.93 16.63 -10.55
C ILE A 190 -2.17 17.73 -11.58
N ALA A 191 -1.44 17.76 -12.70
CA ALA A 191 -1.65 18.76 -13.74
C ALA A 191 -3.07 18.73 -14.34
N SER A 192 -3.70 17.55 -14.47
CA SER A 192 -5.04 17.42 -15.06
C SER A 192 -6.21 17.76 -14.12
N GLY A 193 -6.01 17.78 -12.80
CA GLY A 193 -7.13 17.99 -11.87
C GLY A 193 -7.60 16.73 -11.15
N GLU A 194 -7.03 15.57 -11.48
CA GLU A 194 -7.52 14.27 -10.99
C GLU A 194 -7.13 13.98 -9.55
N ILE A 195 -6.01 14.54 -9.08
CA ILE A 195 -5.52 14.39 -7.70
C ILE A 195 -5.19 15.77 -7.10
N ASP A 196 -5.46 15.89 -5.80
CA ASP A 196 -5.06 16.99 -4.91
C ASP A 196 -5.48 18.39 -5.38
N SER A 197 -6.76 18.70 -5.20
CA SER A 197 -7.37 19.94 -5.69
C SER A 197 -7.07 21.19 -4.86
N CYS A 198 -6.50 21.09 -3.65
CA CYS A 198 -6.38 22.24 -2.74
C CYS A 198 -5.00 22.92 -2.79
N CYS A 199 -3.92 22.20 -3.12
CA CYS A 199 -2.54 22.73 -3.14
C CYS A 199 -1.77 22.29 -4.39
N ARG A 200 -2.42 22.33 -5.56
CA ARG A 200 -1.96 21.72 -6.82
C ARG A 200 -0.53 22.06 -7.20
N VAL A 201 -0.18 23.35 -7.24
CA VAL A 201 1.18 23.81 -7.57
C VAL A 201 2.19 23.29 -6.55
N ASP A 202 1.87 23.34 -5.26
CA ASP A 202 2.79 22.98 -4.19
C ASP A 202 3.10 21.48 -4.21
N THR A 203 2.06 20.66 -4.33
CA THR A 203 2.18 19.21 -4.48
C THR A 203 2.94 18.86 -5.75
N TYR A 204 2.62 19.51 -6.88
CA TYR A 204 3.34 19.31 -8.14
C TYR A 204 4.84 19.57 -7.98
N LEU A 205 5.24 20.71 -7.39
CA LEU A 205 6.64 21.06 -7.18
C LEU A 205 7.37 20.03 -6.32
N ILE A 206 6.72 19.47 -5.30
CA ILE A 206 7.32 18.41 -4.46
C ILE A 206 7.51 17.11 -5.27
N HIS A 207 6.56 16.72 -6.12
CA HIS A 207 6.75 15.57 -7.00
C HIS A 207 7.85 15.79 -8.04
N ARG A 208 8.00 17.01 -8.55
CA ARG A 208 9.14 17.36 -9.42
C ARG A 208 10.46 17.30 -8.72
N PHE A 209 10.49 17.77 -7.48
CA PHE A 209 11.66 17.59 -6.64
C PHE A 209 11.98 16.11 -6.42
N ARG A 210 10.98 15.27 -6.09
CA ARG A 210 11.16 13.81 -5.95
C ARG A 210 11.73 13.19 -7.23
N HIS A 211 11.23 13.61 -8.39
CA HIS A 211 11.73 13.15 -9.68
C HIS A 211 13.21 13.53 -9.90
N ASP A 212 13.65 14.71 -9.46
CA ASP A 212 15.06 15.12 -9.58
C ASP A 212 16.00 14.35 -8.65
N ILE A 213 15.53 13.94 -7.46
CA ILE A 213 16.38 13.27 -6.45
C ILE A 213 16.28 11.74 -6.45
N ILE A 214 15.43 11.17 -7.29
CA ILE A 214 15.14 9.73 -7.33
C ILE A 214 16.40 8.87 -7.50
N SER A 215 17.34 9.31 -8.34
CA SER A 215 18.61 8.61 -8.57
C SER A 215 19.46 8.53 -7.29
N SER A 216 19.39 9.55 -6.42
CA SER A 216 20.10 9.54 -5.14
C SER A 216 19.48 8.60 -4.12
N LEU A 217 18.27 8.08 -4.35
CA LEU A 217 17.71 7.00 -3.53
C LEU A 217 18.46 5.68 -3.73
N LEU A 218 19.04 5.48 -4.92
CA LEU A 218 19.81 4.28 -5.28
C LEU A 218 21.21 4.25 -4.67
N GLU A 219 21.78 5.39 -4.29
CA GLU A 219 23.13 5.46 -3.71
C GLU A 219 23.27 4.61 -2.44
N ASP A 220 22.17 4.47 -1.70
CA ASP A 220 22.12 3.70 -0.44
C ASP A 220 21.52 2.29 -0.61
N ILE A 221 21.00 1.96 -1.79
CA ILE A 221 20.30 0.68 -2.06
C ILE A 221 21.20 -0.19 -2.93
N PRO A 222 21.64 -1.36 -2.45
CA PRO A 222 22.41 -2.30 -3.26
C PRO A 222 21.65 -2.63 -4.55
N PRO A 223 22.31 -2.62 -5.72
CA PRO A 223 21.70 -3.08 -6.95
C PRO A 223 21.14 -4.49 -6.74
N SER A 224 19.86 -4.66 -7.01
CA SER A 224 19.14 -5.92 -6.84
C SER A 224 18.25 -6.12 -8.05
N ASP A 225 18.32 -7.31 -8.65
CA ASP A 225 17.38 -7.82 -9.64
C ASP A 225 16.18 -8.53 -8.98
N GLN A 226 16.14 -8.51 -7.64
CA GLN A 226 15.09 -9.10 -6.82
C GLN A 226 14.21 -8.02 -6.19
N PHE A 227 12.91 -8.26 -6.27
CA PHE A 227 11.84 -7.45 -5.69
C PHE A 227 11.00 -8.30 -4.74
N PHE A 228 10.32 -7.67 -3.79
CA PHE A 228 9.63 -8.36 -2.70
C PHE A 228 8.24 -7.78 -2.53
N LEU A 229 7.29 -8.63 -2.11
CA LEU A 229 5.93 -8.22 -1.84
C LEU A 229 5.90 -7.19 -0.71
N LYS A 230 5.20 -6.07 -0.91
CA LYS A 230 4.96 -5.06 0.13
C LYS A 230 3.46 -4.88 0.31
N HIS A 231 3.02 -5.09 1.55
CA HIS A 231 1.66 -4.75 1.96
C HIS A 231 1.47 -3.22 1.85
N PRO A 232 0.38 -2.73 1.24
CA PRO A 232 0.16 -1.31 0.99
C PRO A 232 -0.45 -0.56 2.18
N ASP A 233 -1.12 -1.27 3.10
CA ASP A 233 -1.51 -0.71 4.39
C ASP A 233 -0.44 -1.01 5.45
N ASP A 234 0.04 0.01 6.15
CA ASP A 234 1.09 -0.10 7.16
C ASP A 234 0.61 0.37 8.54
N LYS A 235 -0.69 0.69 8.70
CA LYS A 235 -1.26 1.37 9.88
C LYS A 235 -1.55 0.41 11.04
N GLY A 236 -1.59 -0.88 10.75
CA GLY A 236 -1.63 -1.98 11.72
C GLY A 236 -3.03 -2.53 12.00
N ASP A 237 -4.10 -1.81 11.64
CA ASP A 237 -5.49 -2.28 11.79
C ASP A 237 -5.86 -3.42 10.83
N HIS A 238 -5.12 -3.56 9.73
CA HIS A 238 -5.16 -4.72 8.83
C HIS A 238 -4.57 -6.02 9.44
N ILE A 239 -3.99 -5.96 10.65
CA ILE A 239 -3.46 -7.13 11.35
C ILE A 239 -4.53 -7.66 12.32
N LEU A 240 -5.04 -8.87 12.08
CA LEU A 240 -6.00 -9.51 12.97
C LEU A 240 -5.29 -10.36 14.03
N VAL A 241 -5.60 -10.13 15.29
CA VAL A 241 -5.03 -10.85 16.44
C VAL A 241 -6.11 -11.52 17.30
N ASN A 242 -5.73 -12.61 17.96
CA ASN A 242 -6.54 -13.25 19.01
C ASN A 242 -6.30 -12.58 20.39
N ASP A 243 -6.96 -13.10 21.44
CA ASP A 243 -6.79 -12.60 22.82
C ASP A 243 -5.37 -12.72 23.38
N ARG A 244 -4.56 -13.59 22.79
CA ARG A 244 -3.16 -13.82 23.16
C ARG A 244 -2.20 -13.01 22.29
N PHE A 245 -2.69 -12.17 21.39
CA PHE A 245 -1.89 -11.42 20.41
C PHE A 245 -1.08 -12.31 19.46
N ASP A 246 -1.57 -13.53 19.17
CA ASP A 246 -1.13 -14.27 17.98
C ASP A 246 -1.77 -13.64 16.74
N ILE A 247 -0.98 -13.37 15.69
CA ILE A 247 -1.47 -12.89 14.40
C ILE A 247 -2.21 -14.05 13.73
N LEU A 248 -3.51 -13.88 13.55
CA LEU A 248 -4.38 -14.85 12.87
C LEU A 248 -4.46 -14.60 11.36
N GLY A 249 -4.25 -13.36 10.93
CA GLY A 249 -4.29 -13.02 9.52
C GLY A 249 -3.97 -11.56 9.25
N ILE A 250 -3.41 -11.34 8.07
CA ILE A 250 -3.21 -10.05 7.42
C ILE A 250 -4.28 -9.92 6.36
N ILE A 251 -5.06 -8.84 6.41
CA ILE A 251 -6.16 -8.54 5.48
C ILE A 251 -5.86 -7.27 4.68
N ASP A 252 -6.74 -6.89 3.76
CA ASP A 252 -6.63 -5.67 2.95
C ASP A 252 -5.39 -5.64 2.03
N TRP A 253 -5.21 -6.73 1.27
CA TRP A 253 -4.17 -6.89 0.25
C TRP A 253 -4.44 -6.10 -1.05
N GLU A 254 -5.47 -5.25 -1.10
CA GLU A 254 -5.76 -4.35 -2.21
C GLU A 254 -4.57 -3.42 -2.48
N TRP A 255 -4.15 -3.27 -3.75
CA TRP A 255 -3.01 -2.45 -4.19
C TRP A 255 -1.62 -2.99 -3.84
N THR A 256 -1.53 -4.26 -3.43
CA THR A 256 -0.23 -4.91 -3.20
C THR A 256 0.63 -4.89 -4.46
N GLN A 257 1.92 -4.67 -4.26
CA GLN A 257 2.91 -4.64 -5.32
C GLN A 257 4.25 -5.25 -4.87
N THR A 258 5.08 -5.60 -5.84
CA THR A 258 6.48 -5.97 -5.62
C THR A 258 7.37 -4.73 -5.71
N VAL A 259 8.21 -4.55 -4.70
CA VAL A 259 9.05 -3.35 -4.53
C VAL A 259 10.50 -3.70 -4.21
N SER A 260 11.37 -2.69 -4.13
CA SER A 260 12.77 -2.90 -3.75
C SER A 260 12.89 -3.49 -2.34
N LYS A 261 14.00 -4.19 -2.05
CA LYS A 261 14.27 -4.73 -0.70
C LYS A 261 14.20 -3.66 0.39
N ALA A 262 14.75 -2.48 0.12
CA ALA A 262 14.74 -1.39 1.10
C ALA A 262 13.33 -0.89 1.44
N GLU A 263 12.42 -0.88 0.45
CA GLU A 263 11.03 -0.49 0.64
C GLU A 263 10.18 -1.60 1.28
N ALA A 264 10.35 -2.85 0.85
CA ALA A 264 9.60 -3.98 1.38
C ALA A 264 9.84 -4.21 2.88
N PHE A 265 11.06 -3.96 3.36
CA PHE A 265 11.49 -4.28 4.72
C PHE A 265 11.80 -3.06 5.60
N CYS A 266 11.33 -1.86 5.22
CA CYS A 266 11.32 -0.73 6.13
C CYS A 266 10.24 -0.92 7.24
N SER A 267 10.35 -0.19 8.35
CA SER A 267 9.35 -0.25 9.42
C SER A 267 7.97 0.20 8.93
N PRO A 268 6.87 -0.49 9.31
CA PRO A 268 5.52 -0.05 8.99
C PRO A 268 5.13 1.20 9.78
N CYS A 269 4.23 2.02 9.21
CA CYS A 269 3.73 3.27 9.77
C CYS A 269 3.24 3.14 11.23
N MET A 270 2.67 2.00 11.61
CA MET A 270 2.22 1.75 12.99
C MET A 270 3.33 1.87 14.04
N LEU A 271 4.60 1.71 13.64
CA LEU A 271 5.76 1.83 14.53
C LEU A 271 6.35 3.24 14.54
N TRP A 272 5.93 4.14 13.64
CA TRP A 272 6.56 5.45 13.52
C TRP A 272 6.16 6.38 14.66
N PRO A 273 7.02 7.35 15.04
CA PRO A 273 6.62 8.46 15.88
C PRO A 273 5.79 9.44 15.04
N VAL A 274 4.51 9.13 14.81
CA VAL A 274 3.68 9.79 13.77
C VAL A 274 3.65 11.31 13.93
N ALA A 275 3.48 11.84 15.15
CA ALA A 275 3.43 13.29 15.37
C ALA A 275 4.75 13.96 14.98
N GLU A 276 5.87 13.41 15.43
CA GLU A 276 7.22 13.89 15.12
C GLU A 276 7.55 13.74 13.64
N PHE A 277 7.11 12.64 13.03
CA PHE A 277 7.25 12.39 11.59
C PHE A 277 6.52 13.46 10.79
N TYR A 278 5.27 13.80 11.14
CA TYR A 278 4.53 14.89 10.48
C TYR A 278 5.18 16.26 10.73
N ASN A 279 5.85 16.45 11.86
CA ASN A 279 6.68 17.63 12.15
C ASN A 279 8.07 17.59 11.46
N GLY A 280 8.30 16.64 10.57
CA GLY A 280 9.52 16.54 9.75
C GLY A 280 10.71 15.85 10.42
N SER A 281 10.55 15.24 11.60
CA SER A 281 11.62 14.49 12.27
C SER A 281 11.93 13.18 11.54
N ASN A 282 13.21 12.85 11.39
CA ASN A 282 13.64 11.58 10.80
C ASN A 282 14.08 10.55 11.85
N GLU A 283 13.98 10.90 13.13
CA GLU A 283 14.32 9.99 14.23
C GLU A 283 13.44 8.74 14.21
N LEU A 284 14.03 7.62 14.62
CA LEU A 284 13.34 6.34 14.76
C LEU A 284 12.72 6.23 16.14
N SER A 285 11.54 5.62 16.23
CA SER A 285 10.94 5.27 17.51
C SER A 285 11.70 4.12 18.21
N ALA A 286 11.41 3.92 19.50
CA ALA A 286 11.90 2.76 20.23
C ALA A 286 11.38 1.45 19.63
N GLU A 287 10.15 1.43 19.12
CA GLU A 287 9.55 0.27 18.47
C GLU A 287 10.22 -0.09 17.14
N GLU A 288 10.59 0.89 16.33
CA GLU A 288 11.36 0.68 15.08
C GLU A 288 12.74 0.10 15.40
N LEU A 289 13.43 0.67 16.39
CA LEU A 289 14.72 0.18 16.85
C LEU A 289 14.61 -1.24 17.43
N ARG A 290 13.49 -1.55 18.12
CA ARG A 290 13.25 -2.90 18.65
C ARG A 290 13.01 -3.92 17.54
N LEU A 291 12.23 -3.60 16.50
CA LEU A 291 12.06 -4.47 15.33
C LEU A 291 13.41 -4.76 14.67
N ALA A 292 14.24 -3.73 14.47
CA ALA A 292 15.58 -3.92 13.93
C ALA A 292 16.44 -4.81 14.84
N ALA A 293 16.40 -4.64 16.17
CA ALA A 293 17.12 -5.49 17.11
C ALA A 293 16.67 -6.96 17.04
N ILE A 294 15.36 -7.21 16.94
CA ILE A 294 14.81 -8.57 16.76
C ILE A 294 15.35 -9.22 15.47
N LEU A 295 15.39 -8.47 14.37
CA LEU A 295 15.95 -8.97 13.11
C LEU A 295 17.44 -9.32 13.25
N ARG A 296 18.22 -8.52 13.99
CA ARG A 296 19.63 -8.85 14.32
C ARG A 296 19.75 -10.10 15.19
N GLU A 297 18.89 -10.24 16.20
CA GLU A 297 18.83 -11.43 17.06
C GLU A 297 18.54 -12.70 16.23
N LYS A 298 17.76 -12.57 15.15
CA LYS A 298 17.49 -13.62 14.16
C LYS A 298 18.58 -13.76 13.08
N GLY A 299 19.70 -13.04 13.19
CA GLY A 299 20.84 -13.12 12.26
C GLY A 299 20.67 -12.34 10.95
N ARG A 300 19.73 -11.40 10.89
CA ARG A 300 19.34 -10.67 9.67
C ARG A 300 19.69 -9.19 9.76
N GLU A 301 20.99 -8.91 9.83
CA GLU A 301 21.52 -7.54 9.82
C GLU A 301 21.12 -6.76 8.57
N ASP A 302 20.99 -7.44 7.43
CA ASP A 302 20.56 -6.84 6.17
C ASP A 302 19.13 -6.27 6.23
N LEU A 303 18.19 -7.01 6.84
CA LEU A 303 16.82 -6.53 7.05
C LEU A 303 16.75 -5.50 8.18
N ALA A 304 17.53 -5.68 9.25
CA ALA A 304 17.64 -4.68 10.31
C ALA A 304 18.12 -3.33 9.76
N ASN A 305 19.03 -3.33 8.78
CA ASN A 305 19.47 -2.13 8.07
C ASN A 305 18.38 -1.51 7.21
N CYS A 306 17.50 -2.31 6.59
CA CYS A 306 16.34 -1.78 5.85
C CYS A 306 15.40 -1.00 6.80
N VAL A 307 15.24 -1.48 8.05
CA VAL A 307 14.48 -0.75 9.08
C VAL A 307 15.22 0.52 9.52
N THR A 308 16.48 0.41 9.95
CA THR A 308 17.18 1.57 10.55
C THR A 308 17.59 2.65 9.55
N LYS A 309 17.76 2.31 8.27
CA LYS A 309 18.08 3.26 7.19
C LYS A 309 16.87 3.57 6.31
N GLY A 310 15.71 2.96 6.61
CA GLY A 310 14.51 3.05 5.79
C GLY A 310 13.87 4.42 5.73
N ARG A 311 14.23 5.36 6.62
CA ARG A 311 13.57 6.68 6.71
C ARG A 311 13.64 7.46 5.40
N LYS A 312 14.74 7.34 4.64
CA LYS A 312 14.88 7.97 3.32
C LYS A 312 13.85 7.44 2.32
N VAL A 313 13.67 6.12 2.26
CA VAL A 313 12.67 5.44 1.42
C VAL A 313 11.25 5.78 1.87
N GLN A 314 10.99 5.70 3.17
CA GLN A 314 9.69 6.04 3.76
C GLN A 314 9.30 7.48 3.46
N ARG A 315 10.20 8.45 3.67
CA ARG A 315 9.93 9.86 3.31
C ARG A 315 9.65 10.01 1.82
N PHE A 316 10.41 9.32 0.97
CA PHE A 316 10.26 9.41 -0.47
C PHE A 316 8.91 8.89 -0.96
N PHE A 317 8.40 7.78 -0.41
CA PHE A 317 7.13 7.18 -0.86
C PHE A 317 5.91 7.62 -0.06
N PHE A 318 6.07 7.99 1.21
CA PHE A 318 5.00 8.55 2.04
C PHE A 318 4.59 9.96 1.58
N ALA A 319 5.57 10.76 1.14
CA ALA A 319 5.31 12.14 0.73
C ALA A 319 4.52 12.17 -0.58
N LEU A 320 3.19 12.15 -0.44
CA LEU A 320 2.21 12.61 -1.41
C LEU A 320 1.75 11.58 -2.45
N GLY A 321 1.38 10.37 -2.03
CA GLY A 321 0.59 9.48 -2.91
C GLY A 321 -0.80 10.06 -3.24
N PRO A 322 -1.57 9.49 -4.18
CA PRO A 322 -2.90 9.96 -4.58
C PRO A 322 -3.90 10.11 -3.43
N GLU A 323 -3.67 9.38 -2.34
CA GLU A 323 -4.48 9.36 -1.13
C GLU A 323 -4.12 10.47 -0.13
N SER A 324 -3.10 11.27 -0.44
CA SER A 324 -2.63 12.39 0.39
C SER A 324 -3.44 13.67 0.23
N SER A 325 -4.59 13.61 -0.47
CA SER A 325 -5.57 14.69 -0.66
C SER A 325 -6.17 15.27 0.64
N PHE A 326 -5.68 14.84 1.80
CA PHE A 326 -6.04 15.32 3.14
C PHE A 326 -4.96 16.21 3.78
N LEU A 327 -3.78 16.35 3.15
CA LEU A 327 -2.75 17.24 3.67
C LEU A 327 -3.18 18.69 3.46
N ASP A 328 -3.32 19.40 4.57
CA ASP A 328 -3.55 20.84 4.55
C ASP A 328 -2.25 21.60 4.26
N VAL A 329 -2.38 22.89 3.92
CA VAL A 329 -1.26 23.80 3.68
C VAL A 329 -0.28 23.86 4.87
N GLN A 330 -0.71 23.47 6.08
CA GLN A 330 0.09 23.55 7.30
C GLN A 330 0.98 22.31 7.51
N THR A 331 0.52 21.14 7.07
CA THR A 331 1.23 19.86 7.20
C THR A 331 2.21 19.60 6.06
N LEU A 332 2.01 20.22 4.90
CA LEU A 332 2.89 20.04 3.74
C LEU A 332 4.35 20.52 3.98
N PRO A 333 4.61 21.75 4.49
CA PRO A 333 5.97 22.24 4.72
C PRO A 333 6.83 21.36 5.64
N PRO A 334 6.38 20.94 6.84
CA PRO A 334 7.21 20.12 7.71
C PRO A 334 7.47 18.71 7.13
N LEU A 335 6.50 18.11 6.42
CA LEU A 335 6.71 16.85 5.72
C LEU A 335 7.78 16.98 4.62
N PHE A 336 7.71 18.06 3.83
CA PHE A 336 8.70 18.34 2.80
C PHE A 336 10.09 18.61 3.38
N ALA A 337 10.18 19.37 4.48
CA ALA A 337 11.43 19.59 5.19
C ALA A 337 12.03 18.27 5.70
N GLY A 338 11.21 17.37 6.23
CA GLY A 338 11.62 16.02 6.63
C GLY A 338 12.17 15.18 5.46
N LEU A 339 11.53 15.24 4.29
CA LEU A 339 12.02 14.60 3.06
C LEU A 339 13.39 15.16 2.67
N ARG A 340 13.55 16.48 2.61
CA ARG A 340 14.85 17.10 2.28
C ARG A 340 15.97 16.71 3.25
N ARG A 341 15.68 16.74 4.55
CA ARG A 341 16.62 16.30 5.59
C ARG A 341 17.04 14.84 5.41
N ALA A 342 16.12 13.96 4.99
CA ALA A 342 16.44 12.56 4.77
C ALA A 342 17.42 12.33 3.60
N PHE A 343 17.53 13.31 2.69
CA PHE A 343 18.50 13.35 1.60
C PHE A 343 19.71 14.25 1.90
N ASN A 344 19.90 14.67 3.16
CA ASN A 344 20.99 15.54 3.61
C ASN A 344 21.08 16.86 2.84
N LEU A 345 19.94 17.40 2.41
CA LEU A 345 19.87 18.67 1.69
C LEU A 345 19.74 19.83 2.67
N GLU A 346 20.27 21.00 2.29
CA GLU A 346 20.23 22.21 3.12
C GLU A 346 18.80 22.57 3.52
N GLU A 347 18.62 22.98 4.77
CA GLU A 347 17.35 23.50 5.26
C GLU A 347 17.07 24.86 4.64
N GLU A 348 15.83 25.07 4.21
CA GLU A 348 15.36 26.35 3.71
C GLU A 348 13.87 26.48 3.96
N GLU A 349 13.43 27.71 4.23
CA GLU A 349 12.02 28.03 4.44
C GLU A 349 11.20 27.72 3.18
N TRP A 350 9.99 27.21 3.38
CA TRP A 350 9.10 26.75 2.32
C TRP A 350 8.91 27.77 1.19
N GLU A 351 8.53 29.01 1.51
CA GLU A 351 8.29 30.05 0.50
C GLU A 351 9.55 30.43 -0.28
N THR A 352 10.72 30.36 0.37
CA THR A 352 12.01 30.60 -0.28
C THR A 352 12.31 29.47 -1.27
N TRP A 353 12.10 28.22 -0.85
CA TRP A 353 12.27 27.07 -1.74
C TRP A 353 11.31 27.10 -2.92
N LYS A 354 10.00 27.29 -2.66
CA LYS A 354 8.94 27.37 -3.66
C LYS A 354 9.25 28.43 -4.71
N SER A 355 9.70 29.61 -4.29
CA SER A 355 10.13 30.69 -5.20
C SER A 355 11.30 30.29 -6.09
N LYS A 356 12.29 29.52 -5.59
CA LYS A 356 13.40 29.01 -6.39
C LYS A 356 12.95 27.89 -7.33
N ALA A 357 12.09 26.99 -6.85
CA ALA A 357 11.52 25.88 -7.58
C ALA A 357 10.71 26.35 -8.81
N LEU A 358 9.82 27.34 -8.62
CA LEU A 358 9.08 27.96 -9.72
C LEU A 358 9.99 28.59 -10.77
N LYS A 359 11.08 29.23 -10.35
CA LYS A 359 12.08 29.77 -11.28
C LYS A 359 12.86 28.67 -12.01
N LYS A 360 13.17 27.58 -11.32
CA LYS A 360 13.90 26.42 -11.88
C LYS A 360 13.07 25.71 -12.96
N TRP A 361 11.77 25.52 -12.73
CA TRP A 361 10.87 24.82 -13.64
C TRP A 361 9.91 25.75 -14.40
N LYS A 362 10.32 27.01 -14.63
CA LYS A 362 9.52 28.03 -15.33
C LYS A 362 9.15 27.66 -16.78
N ASP A 363 9.97 26.83 -17.42
CA ASP A 363 9.80 26.41 -18.81
C ASP A 363 9.08 25.05 -18.91
N ASP A 364 8.62 24.52 -17.77
CA ASP A 364 7.84 23.30 -17.74
C ASP A 364 6.38 23.56 -18.10
N SER A 365 5.90 22.91 -19.15
CA SER A 365 4.55 23.13 -19.66
C SER A 365 3.46 22.82 -18.64
N LEU A 366 3.64 21.80 -17.79
CA LEU A 366 2.62 21.44 -16.80
C LEU A 366 2.58 22.46 -15.65
N VAL A 367 3.73 23.00 -15.25
CA VAL A 367 3.78 24.11 -14.26
C VAL A 367 3.07 25.33 -14.81
N LEU A 368 3.33 25.69 -16.07
CA LEU A 368 2.67 26.83 -16.72
C LEU A 368 1.14 26.63 -16.77
N CYS A 369 0.67 25.45 -17.18
CA CYS A 369 -0.76 25.13 -17.18
C CYS A 369 -1.40 25.23 -15.79
N LEU A 370 -0.68 24.81 -14.74
CA LEU A 370 -1.19 24.89 -13.37
C LEU A 370 -1.35 26.35 -12.90
N LEU A 371 -0.38 27.21 -13.22
CA LEU A 371 -0.39 28.63 -12.84
C LEU A 371 -1.40 29.48 -13.61
N GLU A 372 -1.95 29.00 -14.73
CA GLU A 372 -3.02 29.67 -15.47
C GLU A 372 -4.42 29.42 -14.87
N VAL A 373 -4.55 28.38 -14.03
CA VAL A 373 -5.84 27.89 -13.49
C VAL A 373 -6.00 28.19 -11.99
N ASP A 374 -4.90 28.35 -11.25
CA ASP A 374 -4.87 28.87 -9.86
C ASP A 374 -4.98 30.41 -9.80
#